data_AF-A0A6J4Q018-F1
#
_entry.id   AF-A0A6J4Q018-F1
#
_cell.length_a   1.000
_cell.length_b   1.000
_cell.length_c   1.000
_cell.angle_alpha   90.00
_cell.angle_beta   90.00
_cell.angle_gamma   90.00
#
_symmetry.space_group_name_H-M   'P 1'
#
loop_
_entity.id
_entity.type
_entity.pdbx_description
1 polymer ?
#
loop_
_entity_poly.entity_id
_entity_poly.type
_entity_poly.pdbx_seq_one_letter_code
_entity_poly.pdbx_strand_id
1 'polypeptide(L)'
;MQPDSEPDQFVLCSGHTILECRCGERTILIGLEEDWYLEGHTVFGCECGEELTLADSLDEEPIPDEDLDEEALGVRELLRSLRTPGT
;
A
#
# COMPACT_ATOMS: atom_id res chain seq x y z
N MET A 1 14.15 -24.74 16.47
CA MET A 1 13.77 -23.43 15.91
C MET A 1 12.36 -23.55 15.36
N GLN A 2 11.38 -22.97 16.04
CA GLN A 2 10.04 -22.80 15.48
C GLN A 2 10.03 -21.45 14.76
N PRO A 3 9.51 -21.35 13.53
CA PRO A 3 9.25 -20.04 12.94
C PRO A 3 8.13 -19.42 13.76
N ASP A 4 8.48 -18.36 14.50
CA ASP A 4 7.52 -17.47 15.13
C ASP A 4 6.81 -16.75 13.96
N SER A 5 5.72 -17.35 13.48
CA SER A 5 4.84 -16.71 12.51
C SER A 5 4.02 -15.69 13.29
N GLU A 6 4.62 -14.51 13.52
CA GLU A 6 3.92 -13.33 13.98
C GLU A 6 2.69 -13.12 13.07
N PRO A 7 1.49 -12.92 13.62
CA PRO A 7 0.28 -12.78 12.82
C PRO A 7 0.44 -11.55 11.92
N ASP A 8 0.19 -11.74 10.63
CA ASP A 8 0.18 -10.65 9.66
C ASP A 8 -0.94 -9.67 10.05
N GLN A 9 -0.54 -8.46 10.47
CA GLN A 9 -1.42 -7.41 10.96
C GLN A 9 -1.71 -6.45 9.81
N PHE A 10 -2.84 -6.66 9.15
CA PHE A 10 -3.34 -5.77 8.12
C PHE A 10 -4.24 -4.69 8.72
N VAL A 11 -4.09 -3.45 8.26
CA VAL A 11 -4.98 -2.34 8.58
C VAL A 11 -5.85 -2.07 7.36
N LEU A 12 -7.17 -2.22 7.50
CA LEU A 12 -8.12 -1.79 6.48
C LEU A 12 -8.20 -0.27 6.48
N CYS A 13 -7.90 0.35 5.34
CA CYS A 13 -7.92 1.80 5.16
C CYS A 13 -8.51 2.15 3.79
N SER A 14 -9.02 3.37 3.66
CA SER A 14 -9.63 3.87 2.40
C SER A 14 -8.61 4.15 1.30
N GLY A 15 -7.32 4.17 1.64
CA GLY A 15 -6.20 4.47 0.75
C GLY A 15 -4.94 4.78 1.57
N HIS A 16 -3.87 5.15 0.88
CA HIS A 16 -2.63 5.66 1.49
C HIS A 16 -2.10 6.85 0.71
N THR A 17 -1.37 7.72 1.40
CA THR A 17 -0.64 8.85 0.79
C THR A 17 0.83 8.73 1.18
N ILE A 18 1.75 8.84 0.23
CA ILE A 18 3.19 8.75 0.51
C ILE A 18 3.78 10.16 0.41
N LEU A 19 4.42 10.64 1.48
CA LEU A 19 5.20 11.88 1.47
C LEU A 19 6.69 11.55 1.27
N GLU A 20 7.43 12.34 0.50
CA GLU A 20 8.86 12.13 0.26
C GLU A 20 9.69 13.37 0.60
N CYS A 21 10.37 13.32 1.73
CA CYS A 21 11.29 14.36 2.13
C CYS A 21 12.46 14.46 1.14
N ARG A 22 13.02 15.67 1.01
CA ARG A 22 14.26 15.92 0.24
C ARG A 22 15.48 15.11 0.72
N CYS A 23 15.47 14.63 1.96
CA CYS A 23 16.51 13.73 2.46
C CYS A 23 16.41 12.31 1.88
N GLY A 24 15.30 11.98 1.19
CA GLY A 24 14.98 10.67 0.64
C GLY A 24 14.15 9.77 1.56
N GLU A 25 13.75 10.27 2.73
CA GLU A 25 12.84 9.56 3.63
C GLU A 25 11.40 9.61 3.13
N ARG A 26 10.71 8.48 3.25
CA ARG A 26 9.31 8.32 2.83
C ARG A 26 8.43 8.04 4.02
N THR A 27 7.35 8.79 4.14
CA THR A 27 6.35 8.63 5.20
C THR A 27 5.04 8.18 4.57
N ILE A 28 4.54 7.02 5.01
CA ILE A 28 3.26 6.47 4.54
C ILE A 28 2.17 6.90 5.51
N LEU A 29 1.24 7.72 5.03
CA LEU A 29 0.05 8.13 5.74
C LEU A 29 -1.09 7.16 5.37
N ILE A 30 -1.70 6.56 6.38
CA ILE A 30 -2.85 5.66 6.21
C ILE A 30 -4.12 6.50 6.14
N GLY A 31 -4.81 6.48 5.00
CA GLY A 31 -5.94 7.36 4.69
C GLY A 31 -5.72 8.16 3.42
N LEU A 32 -6.80 8.72 2.89
CA LEU A 32 -6.77 9.64 1.74
C LEU A 32 -6.29 11.03 2.20
N GLU A 33 -5.70 11.80 1.29
CA GLU A 33 -5.26 13.18 1.55
C GLU A 33 -6.39 14.06 2.16
N GLU A 34 -7.63 13.90 1.66
CA GLU A 34 -8.81 14.62 2.15
C GLU A 34 -9.11 14.36 3.64
N ASP A 35 -8.83 13.15 4.13
CA ASP A 35 -9.07 12.75 5.52
C ASP A 35 -8.18 13.58 6.46
N TRP A 36 -6.90 13.71 6.10
CA TRP A 36 -5.91 14.52 6.83
C TRP A 36 -6.25 16.01 6.83
N TYR A 37 -6.78 16.54 5.72
CA TYR A 37 -7.30 17.91 5.66
C TYR A 37 -8.50 18.12 6.58
N LEU A 38 -9.43 17.15 6.64
CA LEU A 38 -10.62 17.22 7.50
C LEU A 38 -10.26 17.14 8.99
N GLU A 39 -9.27 16.32 9.34
CA GLU A 39 -8.73 16.25 10.70
C GLU A 39 -7.89 17.47 11.09
N GLY A 40 -7.48 18.28 10.11
CA GLY A 40 -6.62 19.44 10.32
C GLY A 40 -5.17 19.08 10.61
N HIS A 41 -4.76 17.85 10.31
CA HIS A 41 -3.40 17.36 10.52
C HIS A 41 -2.65 17.31 9.20
N THR A 42 -1.97 18.41 8.87
CA THR A 42 -1.35 18.64 7.55
C THR A 42 0.17 18.76 7.60
N VAL A 43 0.76 18.58 8.78
CA VAL A 43 2.21 18.73 9.03
C VAL A 43 2.72 17.46 9.69
N PHE A 44 3.74 16.86 9.09
CA PHE A 44 4.32 15.59 9.49
C PHE A 44 5.83 15.76 9.70
N GLY A 45 6.40 15.11 10.72
CA GLY A 45 7.83 15.16 10.97
C GLY A 45 8.59 14.15 10.13
N CYS A 46 9.72 14.59 9.55
CA CYS A 46 10.75 13.70 9.03
C CYS A 46 11.84 13.46 10.10
N GLU A 47 12.49 12.30 10.10
CA GLU A 47 13.60 11.97 11.00
C GLU A 47 14.80 12.93 10.82
N CYS A 48 14.94 13.52 9.63
CA CYS A 48 15.96 14.55 9.41
C CYS A 48 15.69 15.88 10.14
N GLY A 49 14.51 16.04 10.73
CA GLY A 49 14.08 17.24 11.45
C GLY A 49 13.36 18.28 10.58
N GLU A 50 13.13 18.00 9.30
CA GLU A 50 12.31 18.83 8.42
C GLU A 50 10.82 18.50 8.57
N GLU A 51 9.96 19.48 8.29
CA GLU A 51 8.51 19.34 8.29
C GLU A 51 8.02 19.02 6.87
N LEU A 52 7.30 17.92 6.75
CA LEU A 52 6.60 17.49 5.54
C LEU A 52 5.15 17.96 5.60
N THR A 53 4.58 18.20 4.43
CA THR A 53 3.16 18.56 4.30
C THR A 53 2.53 17.69 3.24
N LEU A 54 1.20 17.71 3.15
CA LEU A 54 0.49 16.99 2.09
C LEU A 54 0.91 17.41 0.67
N ALA A 55 1.47 18.62 0.49
CA ALA A 55 2.01 19.07 -0.80
C ALA A 55 3.34 18.39 -1.20
N ASP A 56 3.94 17.64 -0.27
CA ASP A 56 5.13 16.82 -0.49
C ASP A 56 4.75 15.37 -0.84
N SER A 57 3.47 15.15 -1.16
CA SER A 57 2.97 13.84 -1.59
C SER A 57 3.57 13.46 -2.94
N LEU A 58 3.97 12.20 -3.03
CA LEU A 58 4.13 11.54 -4.30
C LEU A 58 2.72 11.23 -4.79
N ASP A 59 2.28 11.90 -5.86
CA ASP A 59 1.12 11.49 -6.64
C ASP A 59 1.38 10.06 -7.15
N GLU A 60 1.00 9.07 -6.34
CA GLU A 60 0.90 7.70 -6.79
C GLU A 60 -0.42 7.65 -7.54
N GLU A 61 -0.35 7.65 -8.87
CA GLU A 61 -1.53 7.55 -9.72
C GLU A 61 -2.36 6.37 -9.21
N PRO A 62 -3.66 6.57 -8.92
CA PRO A 62 -4.50 5.52 -8.40
C PRO A 62 -4.38 4.34 -9.35
N ILE A 63 -3.95 3.17 -8.85
CA ILE A 63 -4.01 1.93 -9.62
C ILE A 63 -5.49 1.81 -9.99
N PRO A 64 -5.86 1.96 -11.27
CA PRO A 64 -7.26 1.95 -11.62
C PRO A 64 -7.82 0.60 -11.18
N ASP A 65 -8.94 0.63 -10.47
CA ASP A 65 -9.71 -0.57 -10.08
C ASP A 65 -10.25 -1.37 -11.31
N GLU A 66 -9.71 -1.14 -12.51
CA GLU A 66 -10.06 -1.78 -13.78
C GLU A 66 -9.24 -3.06 -14.05
N ASP A 67 -8.88 -3.84 -13.03
CA ASP A 67 -8.28 -5.19 -13.23
C ASP A 67 -8.76 -6.26 -12.22
N LEU A 68 -9.79 -5.98 -11.42
CA LEU A 68 -10.42 -6.98 -10.54
C LEU A 68 -11.61 -7.72 -11.17
N ASP A 69 -11.71 -7.71 -12.50
CA ASP A 69 -12.60 -8.59 -13.27
C ASP A 69 -11.96 -9.07 -14.60
N GLU A 70 -10.72 -9.58 -14.62
CA GLU A 70 -10.34 -10.58 -15.65
C GLU A 70 -9.20 -11.56 -15.30
N GLU A 71 -8.38 -11.37 -14.26
CA GLU A 71 -7.30 -12.36 -13.98
C GLU A 71 -7.70 -13.53 -13.05
N ALA A 72 -8.99 -13.87 -12.94
CA ALA A 72 -9.41 -15.10 -12.28
C ALA A 72 -9.41 -16.33 -13.22
N LEU A 73 -9.08 -16.18 -14.51
CA LEU A 73 -9.01 -17.28 -15.47
C LEU A 73 -7.60 -17.89 -15.61
N GLY A 74 -6.53 -17.12 -15.40
CA GLY A 74 -5.14 -17.60 -15.59
C GLY A 74 -4.68 -18.57 -14.51
N VAL A 75 -4.87 -18.22 -13.23
CA VAL A 75 -4.41 -19.03 -12.10
C VAL A 75 -5.12 -20.39 -12.01
N ARG A 76 -6.42 -20.43 -12.35
CA ARG A 76 -7.22 -21.67 -12.35
C ARG A 76 -6.81 -22.62 -13.47
N GLU A 77 -6.41 -22.09 -14.63
CA GLU A 77 -5.94 -22.89 -15.77
C GLU A 77 -4.53 -23.47 -15.53
N LEU A 78 -3.65 -22.69 -14.88
CA LEU A 78 -2.33 -23.16 -14.43
C LEU A 78 -2.45 -24.27 -13.37
N LEU A 79 -3.35 -24.11 -12.38
CA LEU A 79 -3.60 -25.15 -11.37
C LEU A 79 -4.19 -26.43 -11.98
N ARG A 80 -4.96 -26.31 -13.06
CA ARG A 80 -5.49 -27.46 -13.82
C ARG A 80 -4.39 -28.18 -14.60
N SER A 81 -3.42 -27.44 -15.14
CA SER A 81 -2.25 -27.99 -15.85
C SER A 81 -1.24 -28.68 -14.92
N LEU A 82 -1.11 -28.23 -13.66
CA LEU A 82 -0.26 -28.86 -12.66
C LEU A 82 -0.85 -30.14 -12.05
N ARG A 83 -2.13 -30.43 -12.32
CA ARG A 83 -2.76 -31.70 -11.92
C ARG A 83 -2.47 -32.78 -12.97
N THR A 84 -1.22 -33.21 -13.05
CA THR A 84 -0.91 -34.54 -13.57
C THR A 84 -1.06 -35.55 -12.44
N PRO A 85 -2.03 -36.48 -12.48
CA PRO A 85 -1.96 -37.65 -11.63
C PRO A 85 -0.76 -38.50 -12.10
N GLY A 86 0.32 -38.47 -11.33
CA GLY A 86 1.40 -39.45 -11.45
C GLY A 86 0.86 -40.84 -11.13
N THR A 87 1.30 -41.81 -11.94
CA THR A 87 0.80 -43.19 -12.04
C THR A 87 0.81 -44.00 -10.75
#